data_AF-A0A2E4KRZ0-F1
#
_entry.id   AF-A0A2E4KRZ0-F1
#
_cell.length_a   1.000
_cell.length_b   1.000
_cell.length_c   1.000
_cell.angle_alpha   90.00
_cell.angle_beta   90.00
_cell.angle_gamma   90.00
#
_symmetry.space_group_name_H-M   'P 1'
#
loop_
_entity.id
_entity.type
_entity.pdbx_description
1 polymer ?
#
loop_
_entity_poly.entity_id
_entity_poly.type
_entity_poly.pdbx_seq_one_letter_code
_entity_poly.pdbx_strand_id
1 'polypeptide(L)'
;MDESSDSRHPMVATLGILLIGSTFITGWAPQGPWDSESFSRGLFGLAGGFLLYLAWYRHTFGVWSVIPALHMWQNPHSSTRILAAIGVGLFFSSYLLGTVDSLPEPLSLILLLCALMVLLAAAYAWLVFEGPLGDEEE
;
A
#
# COMPACT_ATOMS: atom_id res chain seq x y z
N MET A 1 1.87 -20.95 -34.45
CA MET A 1 3.10 -20.21 -34.78
C MET A 1 2.68 -18.78 -35.05
N ASP A 2 2.67 -17.85 -34.09
CA ASP A 2 3.27 -17.82 -32.75
C ASP A 2 2.25 -17.29 -31.72
N GLU A 3 2.09 -18.06 -30.64
CA GLU A 3 1.68 -17.52 -29.35
C GLU A 3 2.77 -16.56 -28.88
N SER A 4 2.58 -15.26 -29.08
CA SER A 4 3.34 -14.25 -28.34
C SER A 4 2.79 -14.20 -26.91
N SER A 5 3.23 -15.17 -26.12
CA SER A 5 3.25 -15.17 -24.66
C SER A 5 3.39 -13.74 -24.12
N ASP A 6 2.33 -13.26 -23.50
CA ASP A 6 2.34 -12.87 -22.09
C ASP A 6 3.59 -12.11 -21.62
N SER A 7 3.92 -10.99 -22.27
CA SER A 7 4.79 -9.98 -21.66
C SER A 7 4.00 -9.28 -20.54
N ARG A 8 3.79 -9.98 -19.43
CA ARG A 8 3.33 -9.43 -18.15
C ARG A 8 4.42 -8.53 -17.58
N HIS A 9 4.59 -7.37 -18.21
CA HIS A 9 5.65 -6.38 -18.06
C HIS A 9 6.47 -6.52 -16.76
N PRO A 10 7.45 -7.45 -16.70
CA PRO A 10 8.25 -7.67 -15.51
C PRO A 10 9.12 -6.44 -15.23
N MET A 11 9.41 -5.64 -16.26
CA MET A 11 10.21 -4.42 -16.18
C MET A 11 9.74 -3.43 -15.11
N VAL A 12 8.42 -3.23 -14.93
CA VAL A 12 7.92 -2.28 -13.92
C VAL A 12 8.14 -2.83 -12.51
N ALA A 13 7.90 -4.13 -12.31
CA ALA A 13 8.16 -4.80 -11.04
C ALA A 13 9.67 -4.83 -10.73
N THR A 14 10.49 -5.22 -11.70
CA THR A 14 11.95 -5.25 -11.59
C THR A 14 12.52 -3.87 -11.29
N LEU A 15 12.06 -2.82 -11.96
CA LEU A 15 12.47 -1.45 -11.70
C LEU A 15 12.05 -1.00 -10.29
N GLY A 16 10.83 -1.35 -9.86
CA GLY A 16 10.36 -1.09 -8.49
C GLY A 16 11.24 -1.76 -7.43
N ILE A 17 11.59 -3.04 -7.62
CA ILE A 17 12.49 -3.78 -6.73
C ILE A 17 13.89 -3.13 -6.70
N LEU A 18 14.44 -2.77 -7.86
CA LEU A 18 15.75 -2.13 -7.95
C LEU A 18 15.78 -0.78 -7.24
N LEU A 19 14.72 0.02 -7.39
CA LEU A 19 14.59 1.32 -6.71
C LEU A 19 14.49 1.15 -5.19
N ILE A 20 13.70 0.20 -4.70
CA ILE A 20 13.67 -0.11 -3.26
C ILE A 20 15.02 -0.64 -2.79
N GLY A 21 15.64 -1.55 -3.55
CA GLY A 21 16.98 -2.07 -3.26
C GLY A 21 18.03 -0.96 -3.16
N SER A 22 17.94 0.05 -4.03
CA SER A 22 18.85 1.20 -4.03
C SER A 22 18.77 2.02 -2.75
N THR A 23 17.65 1.96 -2.01
CA THR A 23 17.51 2.68 -0.73
C THR A 23 18.40 2.11 0.37
N PHE A 24 18.85 0.85 0.27
CA PHE A 24 19.77 0.26 1.25
C PHE A 24 21.22 0.68 1.04
N ILE A 25 21.56 1.17 -0.15
CA ILE A 25 22.90 1.62 -0.51
C ILE A 25 23.05 3.10 -0.11
N THR A 26 24.12 3.42 0.62
CA THR A 26 24.49 4.78 1.05
C THR A 26 25.54 5.38 0.10
N GLY A 27 25.51 6.68 -0.17
CA GLY A 27 26.55 7.41 -0.89
C GLY A 27 26.30 7.61 -2.40
N TRP A 28 25.08 7.40 -2.89
CA TRP A 28 24.76 7.54 -4.32
C TRP A 28 23.69 8.59 -4.61
N ALA A 29 22.82 8.88 -3.64
CA ALA A 29 21.67 9.74 -3.91
C ALA A 29 22.08 11.23 -3.88
N PRO A 30 21.43 12.09 -4.68
CA PRO A 30 21.66 13.52 -4.62
C PRO A 30 21.37 14.07 -3.22
N GLN A 31 22.09 15.09 -2.79
CA GLN A 31 21.74 15.83 -1.58
C GLN A 31 20.34 16.41 -1.73
N GLY A 32 19.44 15.97 -0.85
CA GLY A 32 18.07 16.45 -0.82
C GLY A 32 17.97 17.81 -0.14
N PRO A 33 16.75 18.35 0.02
CA PRO A 33 16.52 19.45 0.94
C PRO A 33 17.11 19.12 2.32
N TRP A 34 17.59 20.16 3.02
CA TRP A 34 18.32 20.04 4.29
C TRP A 34 19.66 19.28 4.21
N ASP A 35 20.30 19.30 3.03
CA ASP A 35 21.60 18.65 2.79
C ASP A 35 21.60 17.15 3.13
N SER A 36 20.42 16.53 3.04
CA SER A 36 20.19 15.18 3.53
C SER A 36 20.08 14.20 2.35
N GLU A 37 21.05 13.29 2.25
CA GLU A 37 21.01 12.20 1.27
C GLU A 37 19.85 11.22 1.57
N SER A 38 19.53 11.04 2.85
CA SER A 38 18.45 10.15 3.32
C SER A 38 17.08 10.53 2.76
N PHE A 39 16.81 11.82 2.57
CA PHE A 39 15.55 12.29 1.99
C PHE A 39 15.39 11.83 0.54
N SER A 40 16.41 12.08 -0.31
CA SER A 40 16.38 11.69 -1.72
C SER A 40 16.27 10.18 -1.88
N ARG A 41 16.96 9.41 -1.03
CA ARG A 41 16.81 7.94 -0.97
C ARG A 41 15.40 7.52 -0.62
N GLY A 42 14.77 8.20 0.34
CA GLY A 42 13.36 7.97 0.70
C GLY A 42 12.43 8.21 -0.50
N LEU A 43 12.67 9.25 -1.28
CA LEU A 43 11.87 9.56 -2.48
C LEU A 43 12.01 8.47 -3.56
N PHE A 44 13.24 7.97 -3.80
CA PHE A 44 13.46 6.84 -4.71
C PHE A 44 12.78 5.55 -4.20
N GLY A 45 12.82 5.30 -2.89
CA GLY A 45 12.09 4.20 -2.26
C GLY A 45 10.58 4.30 -2.46
N LEU A 46 10.01 5.49 -2.25
CA LEU A 46 8.59 5.75 -2.46
C LEU A 46 8.20 5.56 -3.94
N ALA A 47 9.01 6.05 -4.86
CA ALA A 47 8.81 5.84 -6.29
C ALA A 47 8.88 4.36 -6.67
N GLY A 48 9.83 3.60 -6.10
CA GLY A 48 9.92 2.15 -6.27
C GLY A 48 8.70 1.41 -5.75
N GLY A 49 8.21 1.79 -4.56
CA GLY A 49 6.98 1.27 -3.98
C GLY A 49 5.75 1.55 -4.84
N PHE A 50 5.65 2.76 -5.41
CA PHE A 50 4.58 3.11 -6.34
C PHE A 50 4.60 2.25 -7.61
N LEU A 51 5.78 2.00 -8.18
CA LEU A 51 5.93 1.11 -9.34
C LEU A 51 5.55 -0.34 -9.03
N LEU A 52 5.93 -0.83 -7.85
CA LEU A 52 5.52 -2.16 -7.38
C LEU A 52 4.00 -2.26 -7.23
N TYR A 53 3.37 -1.24 -6.66
CA TYR A 53 1.92 -1.18 -6.55
C TYR A 53 1.25 -1.26 -7.92
N LEU A 54 1.71 -0.46 -8.90
CA LEU A 54 1.17 -0.50 -10.26
C LEU A 54 1.37 -1.87 -10.94
N ALA A 55 2.54 -2.49 -10.73
CA ALA A 55 2.83 -3.81 -11.27
C ALA A 55 1.89 -4.88 -10.68
N TRP A 56 1.69 -4.87 -9.36
CA TRP A 56 0.77 -5.77 -8.67
C TRP A 56 -0.69 -5.52 -9.07
N TYR A 57 -1.10 -4.25 -9.15
CA TYR A 57 -2.48 -3.88 -9.52
C TYR A 57 -2.81 -4.39 -10.91
N ARG A 58 -1.92 -4.14 -11.89
CA ARG A 58 -2.13 -4.57 -13.27
C ARG A 58 -2.08 -6.09 -13.41
N HIS A 59 -1.25 -6.76 -12.62
CA HIS A 59 -1.21 -8.23 -12.56
C HIS A 59 -2.51 -8.81 -11.99
N THR A 60 -3.10 -8.15 -11.00
CA THR A 60 -4.30 -8.61 -10.28
C THR A 60 -5.59 -8.32 -11.05
N PHE A 61 -5.74 -7.10 -11.59
CA PHE A 61 -7.00 -6.63 -12.20
C PHE A 61 -6.97 -6.57 -13.72
N GLY A 62 -5.79 -6.70 -14.36
CA GLY A 62 -5.66 -6.67 -15.83
C GLY A 62 -5.96 -5.31 -16.49
N VAL A 63 -6.30 -4.28 -15.72
CA VAL A 63 -6.68 -2.94 -16.19
C VAL A 63 -5.66 -1.88 -15.78
N TRP A 64 -5.54 -0.81 -16.59
CA TRP A 64 -4.72 0.37 -16.30
C TRP A 64 -5.47 1.36 -15.39
N SER A 65 -5.82 0.93 -14.20
CA SER A 65 -6.38 1.79 -13.15
C SER A 65 -5.44 1.82 -11.94
N VAL A 66 -5.71 2.72 -10.99
CA VAL A 66 -4.88 2.93 -9.79
C VAL A 66 -5.67 2.59 -8.53
N ILE A 67 -7.00 2.56 -8.58
CA ILE A 67 -7.85 2.35 -7.41
C ILE A 67 -8.72 1.11 -7.66
N PRO A 68 -8.61 0.08 -6.81
CA PRO A 68 -9.50 -1.07 -6.89
C PRO A 68 -10.87 -0.65 -6.38
N ALA A 69 -11.86 -0.61 -7.27
CA ALA A 69 -13.23 -0.33 -6.88
C ALA A 69 -13.82 -1.50 -6.08
N LEU A 70 -14.80 -1.23 -5.22
CA LEU A 70 -15.42 -2.26 -4.36
C LEU A 70 -16.03 -3.40 -5.18
N HIS A 71 -16.60 -3.12 -6.36
CA HIS A 71 -17.16 -4.15 -7.24
C HIS A 71 -16.11 -5.14 -7.78
N MET A 72 -14.82 -4.81 -7.73
CA MET A 72 -13.74 -5.69 -8.19
C MET A 72 -13.33 -6.72 -7.12
N TRP A 73 -13.93 -6.67 -5.92
CA TRP A 73 -13.58 -7.56 -4.82
C TRP A 73 -14.26 -8.92 -5.00
N GLN A 74 -13.47 -9.99 -5.08
CA GLN A 74 -14.00 -11.35 -5.28
C GLN A 74 -14.86 -11.84 -4.10
N ASN A 75 -14.48 -11.51 -2.86
CA ASN A 75 -15.16 -11.95 -1.64
C ASN A 75 -15.34 -10.76 -0.68
N PRO A 76 -16.33 -9.88 -0.92
CA PRO A 76 -16.43 -8.60 -0.23
C PRO A 76 -16.64 -8.72 1.28
N HIS A 77 -17.49 -9.65 1.74
CA HIS A 77 -17.73 -9.89 3.17
C HIS A 77 -16.47 -10.34 3.92
N SER A 78 -15.76 -11.33 3.36
CA SER A 78 -14.52 -11.83 3.99
C SER A 78 -13.42 -10.78 3.96
N SER A 79 -13.25 -10.10 2.83
CA SER A 79 -12.22 -9.06 2.64
C SER A 79 -12.44 -7.88 3.58
N THR A 80 -13.69 -7.46 3.77
CA THR A 80 -14.04 -6.37 4.71
C THR A 80 -13.69 -6.73 6.15
N ARG A 81 -14.01 -7.96 6.58
CA ARG A 81 -13.66 -8.44 7.93
C ARG A 81 -12.15 -8.55 8.14
N ILE A 82 -11.42 -9.06 7.15
CA ILE A 82 -9.95 -9.15 7.19
C ILE A 82 -9.35 -7.74 7.25
N LEU A 83 -9.85 -6.80 6.43
CA LEU A 83 -9.38 -5.42 6.40
C LEU A 83 -9.63 -4.72 7.75
N ALA A 84 -10.80 -4.91 8.35
CA ALA A 84 -11.11 -4.43 9.69
C ALA A 84 -10.16 -5.03 10.74
N ALA A 85 -9.93 -6.34 10.71
CA ALA A 85 -9.02 -7.02 11.63
C ALA A 85 -7.57 -6.50 11.51
N ILE A 86 -7.09 -6.27 10.28
CA ILE A 86 -5.78 -5.65 10.03
C ILE A 86 -5.74 -4.23 10.59
N GLY A 87 -6.77 -3.42 10.35
CA GLY A 87 -6.87 -2.06 10.88
C GLY A 87 -6.81 -2.03 12.42
N VAL A 88 -7.54 -2.92 13.08
CA VAL A 88 -7.50 -3.08 14.54
C VAL A 88 -6.12 -3.53 15.01
N GLY A 89 -5.51 -4.51 14.33
CA GLY A 89 -4.16 -4.98 14.65
C GLY A 89 -3.11 -3.88 14.53
N LEU A 90 -3.18 -3.07 13.47
CA LEU A 90 -2.32 -1.90 13.28
C LEU A 90 -2.54 -0.84 14.35
N PHE A 91 -3.79 -0.60 14.76
CA PHE A 91 -4.11 0.33 15.84
C PHE A 91 -3.44 -0.10 17.16
N PHE A 92 -3.61 -1.37 17.56
CA PHE A 92 -2.94 -1.89 18.75
C PHE A 92 -1.41 -1.87 18.62
N SER A 93 -0.89 -2.22 17.44
CA SER A 93 0.54 -2.14 17.16
C SER A 93 1.07 -0.71 17.32
N SER A 94 0.35 0.30 16.82
CA SER A 94 0.73 1.71 16.96
C SER A 94 0.79 2.16 18.42
N TYR A 95 -0.16 1.70 19.23
CA TYR A 95 -0.17 1.98 20.67
C TYR A 95 1.05 1.36 21.37
N LEU A 96 1.33 0.08 21.12
CA LEU A 96 2.49 -0.60 21.70
C LEU A 96 3.80 0.07 21.27
N LEU A 97 3.93 0.43 20.00
CA LEU A 97 5.11 1.12 19.47
C LEU A 97 5.32 2.49 20.10
N GLY A 98 4.24 3.21 20.43
CA GLY A 98 4.30 4.49 21.12
C GLY A 98 4.81 4.41 22.57
N THR A 99 4.87 3.20 23.15
CA THR A 99 5.43 2.99 24.49
C THR A 99 6.92 2.62 24.48
N VAL A 100 7.52 2.44 23.30
CA VAL A 100 8.91 2.00 23.16
C VAL A 100 9.81 3.21 22.86
N ASP A 101 10.65 3.59 23.82
CA ASP A 101 11.58 4.74 23.70
C ASP A 101 12.70 4.55 22.66
N SER A 102 12.92 3.31 22.18
CA SER A 102 13.98 2.99 21.21
C SER A 102 13.61 3.29 19.76
N LEU A 103 12.37 3.67 19.48
CA LEU A 103 11.87 3.91 18.12
C LEU A 103 11.67 5.41 17.86
N PRO A 104 11.76 5.86 16.59
CA PRO A 104 11.49 7.26 16.26
C PRO A 104 10.08 7.66 16.68
N GLU A 105 9.96 8.78 17.42
CA GLU A 105 8.67 9.33 17.86
C GLU A 105 7.59 9.41 16.76
N PRO A 106 7.86 9.87 15.52
CA PRO A 106 6.80 10.00 14.51
C PRO A 106 6.29 8.67 13.98
N LEU A 107 6.99 7.55 14.22
CA LEU A 107 6.64 6.25 13.66
C LEU A 107 5.29 5.74 14.20
N SER A 108 5.04 5.89 15.49
CA SER A 108 3.77 5.48 16.12
C SER A 108 2.59 6.30 15.57
N LEU A 109 2.78 7.61 15.35
CA LEU A 109 1.79 8.51 14.78
C LEU A 109 1.46 8.16 13.32
N ILE A 110 2.47 7.89 12.50
CA ILE A 110 2.27 7.46 11.10
C ILE A 110 1.54 6.12 11.06
N LEU A 111 1.91 5.17 11.93
CA LEU A 111 1.26 3.87 11.98
C LEU A 111 -0.20 3.98 12.43
N LEU A 112 -0.49 4.83 13.41
CA LEU A 112 -1.84 5.12 13.87
C LEU A 112 -2.70 5.74 12.75
N LEU A 113 -2.14 6.69 11.98
CA LEU A 113 -2.81 7.27 10.82
C LEU A 113 -3.16 6.20 9.79
N CYS A 114 -2.20 5.32 9.45
CA CYS A 114 -2.45 4.20 8.55
C CYS A 114 -3.54 3.27 9.08
N ALA A 115 -3.53 2.94 10.38
CA ALA A 115 -4.55 2.10 11.01
C ALA A 115 -5.95 2.72 10.88
N LEU A 116 -6.09 4.01 11.18
CA LEU A 116 -7.35 4.74 11.05
C LEU A 116 -7.84 4.81 9.61
N MET A 117 -6.95 5.01 8.64
CA MET A 117 -7.30 4.99 7.22
C MET A 117 -7.82 3.61 6.79
N VAL A 118 -7.18 2.53 7.22
CA VAL A 118 -7.63 1.15 6.96
C VAL A 118 -8.98 0.87 7.60
N LEU A 119 -9.19 1.30 8.85
CA LEU A 119 -10.46 1.15 9.55
C LEU A 119 -11.58 1.96 8.87
N LEU A 120 -11.29 3.18 8.41
CA LEU A 120 -12.24 3.99 7.67
C LEU A 120 -12.65 3.32 6.36
N ALA A 121 -11.67 2.78 5.61
CA ALA A 121 -11.94 2.03 4.38
C ALA A 121 -12.76 0.76 4.64
N ALA A 122 -12.47 0.03 5.72
CA ALA A 122 -13.24 -1.13 6.14
C ALA A 122 -14.66 -0.77 6.57
N ALA A 123 -14.83 0.33 7.31
CA ALA A 123 -16.15 0.83 7.71
C ALA A 123 -16.99 1.25 6.50
N TYR A 124 -16.37 1.92 5.52
CA TYR A 124 -17.04 2.24 4.25
C TYR A 124 -17.44 0.99 3.47
N ALA A 125 -16.53 0.03 3.31
CA ALA A 125 -16.83 -1.24 2.64
C ALA A 125 -17.95 -2.01 3.35
N TRP A 126 -17.95 -2.04 4.67
CA TRP A 126 -19.03 -2.63 5.46
C TRP A 126 -20.36 -1.93 5.21
N LEU A 127 -20.35 -0.59 5.19
CA LEU A 127 -21.55 0.22 4.98
C LEU A 127 -22.18 -0.01 3.60
N VAL A 128 -21.35 -0.29 2.59
CA VAL A 128 -21.77 -0.60 1.21
C VAL A 128 -22.22 -2.06 1.04
N PHE A 129 -21.53 -3.03 1.64
CA PHE A 129 -21.84 -4.45 1.40
C PHE A 129 -22.87 -5.05 2.37
N GLU A 130 -22.92 -4.57 3.61
CA GLU A 130 -23.80 -5.09 4.67
C GLU A 130 -24.69 -4.01 5.30
N GLY A 131 -24.37 -2.74 5.07
CA GLY A 131 -25.05 -1.60 5.68
C GLY A 131 -26.11 -0.94 4.79
N PRO A 132 -26.71 0.16 5.28
CA PRO A 132 -27.79 0.89 4.59
C PRO A 132 -27.38 1.62 3.31
N LEU A 133 -26.10 1.60 2.92
CA LEU A 133 -25.64 2.18 1.66
C LEU A 133 -25.42 1.13 0.56
N GLY A 134 -25.81 -0.12 0.81
CA GLY A 134 -25.86 -1.12 -0.25
C GLY A 134 -26.93 -0.78 -1.27
N ASP A 135 -26.63 -1.07 -2.54
CA ASP A 135 -27.62 -0.94 -3.61
C ASP A 135 -28.79 -1.88 -3.31
N GLU A 136 -30.00 -1.31 -3.17
CA GLU A 136 -31.25 -2.07 -3.09
C GLU A 136 -31.50 -2.69 -4.48
N GLU A 137 -31.29 -4.00 -4.60
CA GLU A 137 -31.66 -4.87 -5.73
C GLU A 137 -30.86 -4.70 -7.04
N GLU A 138 -30.07 -5.73 -7.38
CA GLU A 138 -30.19 -6.48 -8.64
C GLU A 138 -30.12 -8.00 -8.37
#